data_AF-A0A1F8NNG4-F1
#
_entry.id   AF-A0A1F8NNG4-F1
#
_cell.length_a   1.000
_cell.length_b   1.000
_cell.length_c   1.000
_cell.angle_alpha   90.00
_cell.angle_beta   90.00
_cell.angle_gamma   90.00
#
_symmetry.space_group_name_H-M   'P 1'
#
loop_
_entity.id
_entity.type
_entity.pdbx_description
1 polymer ?
#
loop_
_entity_poly.entity_id
_entity_poly.type
_entity_poly.pdbx_seq_one_letter_code
_entity_poly.pdbx_strand_id
1 'polypeptide(L)'
;MDTTKPQPASAGPIARSAIVLVLAAQVIRTLASEEAQPRLAWYAALVAAYSILFFLIRWQSRLPQPLLHGYLGLQSALVVLMLALEPDLDSVTAFFVPLAFQAALLFAGPALWIWVGLLLFLTAAPLAFLHGLPEGLAFAMSPMAFVVAVPALMVANHEAQVGRLRSQVLLEELQGTHRKLQDYAGQVEELASLQERSRLARELHDTVSQLVFTIVLTARSAQLLLHQDPARVTGELERLREISGSALSQLRSLISQMRP
;
A
#
# COMPACT_ATOMS: atom_id res chain seq x y z
N MET A 1 -7.80 15.42 -5.68
CA MET A 1 -8.63 14.87 -4.58
C MET A 1 -7.72 14.85 -3.36
N ASP A 2 -7.97 15.72 -2.39
CA ASP A 2 -7.08 15.89 -1.23
C ASP A 2 -7.15 14.63 -0.35
N THR A 3 -6.10 13.82 -0.36
CA THR A 3 -6.02 12.52 0.33
C THR A 3 -5.74 12.66 1.82
N THR A 4 -5.65 13.89 2.33
CA THR A 4 -5.30 14.18 3.73
C THR A 4 -6.51 14.21 4.67
N LYS A 5 -7.73 14.39 4.14
CA LYS A 5 -8.93 14.39 4.98
C LYS A 5 -9.38 12.95 5.31
N PRO A 6 -9.68 12.64 6.58
CA PRO A 6 -10.17 11.33 6.96
C PRO A 6 -11.48 11.03 6.21
N GLN A 7 -11.53 9.86 5.57
CA GLN A 7 -12.70 9.41 4.83
C GLN A 7 -13.54 8.48 5.69
N PRO A 8 -14.87 8.47 5.50
CA PRO A 8 -15.75 7.56 6.24
C PRO A 8 -15.41 6.12 5.88
N ALA A 9 -15.58 5.23 6.85
CA ALA A 9 -15.26 3.82 6.65
C ALA A 9 -16.23 3.20 5.63
N SER A 10 -15.74 2.21 4.88
CA SER A 10 -16.56 1.45 3.93
C SER A 10 -16.86 0.07 4.49
N ALA A 11 -18.14 -0.31 4.55
CA ALA A 11 -18.54 -1.67 4.88
C ALA A 11 -18.74 -2.52 3.61
N GLY A 12 -18.08 -3.68 3.55
CA GLY A 12 -18.33 -4.71 2.55
C GLY A 12 -19.70 -5.39 2.70
N PRO A 13 -20.10 -6.26 1.75
CA PRO A 13 -21.42 -6.88 1.75
C PRO A 13 -21.67 -7.74 3.00
N ILE A 14 -20.66 -8.45 3.50
CA ILE A 14 -20.74 -9.29 4.70
C ILE A 14 -21.04 -8.46 5.95
N ALA A 15 -20.33 -7.34 6.13
CA ALA A 15 -20.55 -6.46 7.28
C ALA A 15 -21.96 -5.82 7.23
N ARG A 16 -22.44 -5.47 6.03
CA ARG A 16 -23.81 -4.96 5.84
C ARG A 16 -24.87 -6.01 6.10
N SER A 17 -24.68 -7.26 5.68
CA SER A 17 -25.62 -8.35 6.02
C SER A 17 -25.62 -8.65 7.52
N ALA A 18 -24.44 -8.62 8.16
CA ALA A 18 -24.33 -8.83 9.60
C ALA A 18 -25.11 -7.77 10.41
N ILE A 19 -25.00 -6.48 10.05
CA ILE A 19 -25.75 -5.45 10.77
C ILE A 19 -27.25 -5.52 10.53
N VAL A 20 -27.68 -5.94 9.33
CA VAL A 20 -29.10 -6.17 9.03
C VAL A 20 -29.64 -7.36 9.83
N LEU A 21 -28.84 -8.41 10.02
CA LEU A 21 -29.19 -9.54 10.88
C LEU A 21 -29.32 -9.10 12.35
N VAL A 22 -28.38 -8.28 12.84
CA VAL A 22 -28.45 -7.70 14.19
C VAL A 22 -29.71 -6.86 14.37
N LEU A 23 -30.04 -6.00 13.39
CA LEU A 23 -31.26 -5.20 13.40
C LEU A 23 -32.51 -6.10 13.41
N ALA A 24 -32.58 -7.10 12.54
CA ALA A 24 -33.71 -8.02 12.49
C ALA A 24 -33.89 -8.78 13.82
N ALA A 25 -32.80 -9.24 14.43
CA ALA A 25 -32.83 -9.90 15.73
C ALA A 25 -33.35 -8.97 16.84
N GLN A 26 -32.95 -7.69 16.82
CA GLN A 26 -33.44 -6.69 17.77
C GLN A 26 -34.93 -6.42 17.58
N VAL A 27 -35.38 -6.21 16.35
CA VAL A 27 -36.80 -6.01 16.02
C VAL A 27 -37.64 -7.19 16.52
N ILE A 28 -37.21 -8.43 16.24
CA ILE A 28 -37.93 -9.63 16.69
C ILE A 28 -37.93 -9.71 18.21
N ARG A 29 -36.79 -9.49 18.87
CA ARG A 29 -36.68 -9.56 20.33
C ARG A 29 -37.57 -8.53 21.03
N THR A 30 -37.60 -7.29 20.54
CA THR A 30 -38.40 -6.21 21.13
C THR A 30 -39.89 -6.37 20.87
N LEU A 31 -40.30 -6.97 19.73
CA LEU A 31 -41.72 -7.23 19.46
C LEU A 31 -42.24 -8.50 20.16
N ALA A 32 -41.36 -9.44 20.49
CA ALA A 32 -41.71 -10.69 21.17
C ALA A 32 -41.68 -10.58 22.71
N SER A 33 -41.20 -9.49 23.28
CA SER A 33 -41.13 -9.31 24.74
C SER A 33 -42.51 -9.11 25.35
N GLU A 34 -42.79 -9.80 26.46
CA GLU A 34 -44.05 -9.68 27.21
C GLU A 34 -44.27 -8.26 27.74
N GLU A 35 -43.19 -7.59 28.14
CA GLU A 35 -43.18 -6.19 28.59
C GLU A 35 -43.68 -5.20 27.51
N ALA A 36 -43.54 -5.55 26.22
CA ALA A 36 -43.98 -4.69 25.12
C ALA A 36 -45.47 -4.89 24.77
N GLN A 37 -46.14 -5.96 25.22
CA GLN A 37 -47.55 -6.24 24.90
C GLN A 37 -48.52 -5.08 25.21
N PRO A 38 -48.48 -4.41 26.38
CA PRO A 38 -49.45 -3.36 26.70
C PRO A 38 -49.36 -2.15 25.76
N ARG A 39 -48.21 -1.94 25.09
CA ARG A 39 -47.95 -0.79 24.20
C ARG A 39 -47.43 -1.22 22.83
N LEU A 40 -47.76 -2.44 22.40
CA LEU A 40 -47.17 -3.08 21.23
C LEU A 40 -47.36 -2.26 19.94
N ALA A 41 -48.51 -1.60 19.77
CA ALA A 41 -48.77 -0.75 18.61
C ALA A 41 -47.80 0.44 18.53
N TRP A 42 -47.47 1.07 19.66
CA TRP A 42 -46.52 2.19 19.71
C TRP A 42 -45.09 1.71 19.44
N TYR A 43 -44.69 0.59 20.05
CA TYR A 43 -43.37 -0.01 19.78
C TYR A 43 -43.23 -0.44 18.32
N ALA A 44 -44.21 -1.11 17.75
CA ALA A 44 -44.21 -1.50 16.34
C ALA A 44 -44.09 -0.28 15.41
N ALA A 45 -44.81 0.80 15.70
CA ALA A 45 -44.73 2.03 14.91
C ALA A 45 -43.35 2.69 15.00
N LEU A 46 -42.76 2.81 16.19
CA LEU A 46 -41.43 3.39 16.37
C LEU A 46 -40.35 2.53 15.73
N VAL A 47 -40.42 1.21 15.89
CA VAL A 47 -39.45 0.26 15.32
C VAL A 47 -39.54 0.28 13.81
N ALA A 48 -40.76 0.30 13.24
CA ALA A 48 -40.95 0.46 11.81
C ALA A 48 -40.38 1.80 11.31
N ALA A 49 -40.62 2.91 12.00
CA ALA A 49 -40.06 4.21 11.65
C ALA A 49 -38.52 4.20 11.66
N TYR A 50 -37.93 3.62 12.71
CA TYR A 50 -36.48 3.45 12.82
C TYR A 50 -35.91 2.61 11.67
N SER A 51 -36.51 1.44 11.39
CA SER A 51 -36.07 0.54 10.32
C SER A 51 -36.23 1.16 8.95
N ILE A 52 -37.35 1.85 8.67
CA ILE A 52 -37.56 2.57 7.42
C ILE A 52 -36.47 3.61 7.22
N LEU A 53 -36.20 4.43 8.23
CA LEU A 53 -35.12 5.41 8.19
C LEU A 53 -33.79 4.71 7.92
N PHE A 54 -33.48 3.62 8.65
CA PHE A 54 -32.22 2.87 8.53
C PHE A 54 -31.99 2.35 7.10
N PHE A 55 -33.03 1.89 6.41
CA PHE A 55 -32.90 1.45 5.02
C PHE A 55 -32.93 2.61 4.02
N LEU A 56 -33.62 3.70 4.31
CA LEU A 56 -33.76 4.87 3.42
C LEU A 56 -32.40 5.52 3.12
N ILE A 57 -31.46 5.51 4.06
CA ILE A 57 -30.11 6.05 3.86
C ILE A 57 -29.36 5.34 2.72
N ARG A 58 -29.67 4.06 2.47
CA ARG A 58 -29.04 3.26 1.42
C ARG A 58 -29.33 3.84 0.03
N TRP A 59 -30.46 4.54 -0.11
CA TRP A 59 -30.91 5.14 -1.37
C TRP A 59 -30.52 6.62 -1.54
N GLN A 60 -30.07 7.30 -0.48
CA GLN A 60 -29.78 8.75 -0.51
C GLN A 60 -28.29 9.06 -0.31
N SER A 61 -27.47 8.66 -1.28
CA SER A 61 -26.00 8.79 -1.26
C SER A 61 -25.46 10.23 -1.45
N ARG A 62 -26.31 11.26 -1.46
CA ARG A 62 -25.94 12.65 -1.82
C ARG A 62 -26.48 13.74 -0.88
N LEU A 63 -26.94 13.39 0.32
CA LEU A 63 -27.44 14.39 1.26
C LEU A 63 -26.29 15.30 1.76
N PRO A 64 -26.54 16.61 1.96
CA PRO A 64 -25.57 17.51 2.57
C PRO A 64 -25.23 17.08 4.01
N GLN A 65 -24.00 17.34 4.47
CA GLN A 65 -23.57 17.00 5.83
C GLN A 65 -24.52 17.42 6.97
N PRO A 66 -25.09 18.65 7.02
CA PRO A 66 -26.00 19.02 8.11
C PRO A 66 -27.27 18.15 8.17
N LEU A 67 -27.78 17.71 7.02
CA LEU A 67 -28.94 16.81 6.94
C LEU A 67 -28.60 15.41 7.46
N LEU A 68 -27.37 14.93 7.26
CA LEU A 68 -26.91 13.65 7.82
C LEU A 68 -26.84 13.70 9.36
N HIS A 69 -26.39 14.82 9.94
CA HIS A 69 -26.42 15.02 11.39
C HIS A 69 -27.85 15.04 11.93
N GLY A 70 -28.75 15.77 11.27
CA GLY A 70 -30.17 15.81 11.65
C GLY A 70 -30.86 14.45 11.53
N TYR A 71 -30.54 13.70 10.47
CA TYR A 71 -31.05 12.35 10.26
C TYR A 71 -30.58 11.39 11.37
N LEU A 72 -29.29 11.39 11.72
CA LEU A 72 -28.77 10.50 12.77
C LEU A 72 -29.33 10.90 14.13
N GLY A 73 -29.46 12.21 14.39
CA GLY A 73 -30.11 12.75 15.58
C GLY A 73 -31.58 12.33 15.69
N LEU A 74 -32.33 12.34 14.59
CA LEU A 74 -33.72 11.88 14.55
C LEU A 74 -33.82 10.38 14.89
N GLN A 75 -32.96 9.54 14.32
CA GLN A 75 -32.95 8.11 14.67
C GLN A 75 -32.54 7.87 16.12
N SER A 76 -31.55 8.61 16.65
CA SER A 76 -31.20 8.54 18.08
C SER A 76 -32.38 8.95 18.96
N ALA A 77 -33.13 10.00 18.58
CA ALA A 77 -34.31 10.43 19.29
C ALA A 77 -35.42 9.37 19.29
N LEU A 78 -35.60 8.62 18.20
CA LEU A 78 -36.53 7.49 18.15
C LEU A 78 -36.15 6.39 19.16
N VAL A 79 -34.87 6.05 19.27
CA VAL A 79 -34.40 5.05 20.24
C VAL A 79 -34.58 5.54 21.68
N VAL A 80 -34.30 6.82 21.95
CA VAL A 80 -34.56 7.41 23.27
C VAL A 80 -36.06 7.42 23.60
N LEU A 81 -36.92 7.70 22.62
CA LEU A 81 -38.37 7.66 22.79
C LEU A 81 -38.88 6.23 23.07
N MET A 82 -38.30 5.22 22.43
CA MET A 82 -38.56 3.81 22.75
C MET A 82 -38.15 3.44 24.18
N LEU A 83 -37.02 3.96 24.66
CA LEU A 83 -36.56 3.79 26.05
C LEU A 83 -37.47 4.51 27.06
N ALA A 84 -38.01 5.67 26.70
CA ALA A 84 -38.90 6.45 27.56
C ALA A 84 -40.29 5.83 27.71
N LEU A 85 -40.72 4.99 26.78
CA LEU A 85 -41.97 4.22 26.89
C LEU A 85 -41.83 3.17 28.00
N GLU A 86 -40.91 2.21 27.86
CA GLU A 86 -40.67 1.13 28.82
C GLU A 86 -39.16 0.99 29.06
N PRO A 87 -38.65 1.50 30.20
CA PRO A 87 -37.22 1.46 30.56
C PRO A 87 -36.61 0.08 30.70
N ASP A 88 -37.43 -0.92 31.03
CA ASP A 88 -36.97 -2.26 31.42
C ASP A 88 -36.62 -3.14 30.21
N LEU A 89 -36.93 -2.67 29.00
CA LEU A 89 -36.57 -3.36 27.77
C LEU A 89 -35.07 -3.17 27.46
N ASP A 90 -34.23 -3.99 28.08
CA ASP A 90 -32.80 -4.09 27.79
C ASP A 90 -32.50 -4.16 26.28
N SER A 91 -33.40 -4.78 25.51
CA SER A 91 -33.30 -4.93 24.06
C SER A 91 -33.27 -3.60 23.29
N VAL A 92 -33.87 -2.52 23.81
CA VAL A 92 -33.96 -1.23 23.11
C VAL A 92 -32.60 -0.55 23.01
N THR A 93 -31.75 -0.68 24.03
CA THR A 93 -30.40 -0.10 24.03
C THR A 93 -29.51 -0.68 22.93
N ALA A 94 -29.79 -1.90 22.49
CA ALA A 94 -29.04 -2.53 21.41
C ALA A 94 -29.23 -1.82 20.06
N PHE A 95 -30.32 -1.06 19.85
CA PHE A 95 -30.52 -0.26 18.63
C PHE A 95 -29.48 0.85 18.43
N PHE A 96 -28.73 1.22 19.48
CA PHE A 96 -27.58 2.11 19.34
C PHE A 96 -26.42 1.48 18.55
N VAL A 97 -26.35 0.15 18.44
CA VAL A 97 -25.27 -0.54 17.71
C VAL A 97 -25.38 -0.34 16.18
N PRO A 98 -26.54 -0.58 15.52
CA PRO A 98 -26.71 -0.19 14.13
C PRO A 98 -26.53 1.31 13.86
N LEU A 99 -26.91 2.18 14.81
CA LEU A 99 -26.64 3.62 14.75
C LEU A 99 -25.13 3.93 14.75
N ALA A 100 -24.36 3.27 15.61
CA ALA A 100 -22.90 3.41 15.65
C ALA A 100 -22.25 2.93 14.35
N PHE A 101 -22.70 1.79 13.81
CA PHE A 101 -22.29 1.32 12.49
C PHE A 101 -22.59 2.35 11.38
N GLN A 102 -23.78 2.95 11.41
CA GLN A 102 -24.19 3.96 10.45
C GLN A 102 -23.39 5.26 10.61
N ALA A 103 -23.08 5.69 11.83
CA ALA A 103 -22.20 6.82 12.09
C ALA A 103 -20.81 6.62 11.45
N ALA A 104 -20.24 5.41 11.55
CA ALA A 104 -18.97 5.05 10.92
C ALA A 104 -19.00 5.05 9.37
N LEU A 105 -20.18 4.84 8.78
CA LEU A 105 -20.38 4.95 7.32
C LEU A 105 -20.59 6.39 6.84
N LEU A 106 -21.15 7.26 7.69
CA LEU A 106 -21.53 8.63 7.32
C LEU A 106 -20.46 9.67 7.67
N PHE A 107 -19.71 9.44 8.75
CA PHE A 107 -18.77 10.40 9.31
C PHE A 107 -17.36 9.80 9.46
N ALA A 108 -16.39 10.69 9.54
CA ALA A 108 -14.98 10.35 9.71
C ALA A 108 -14.29 11.34 10.65
N GLY A 109 -13.12 10.94 11.19
CA GLY A 109 -12.32 11.82 12.04
C GLY A 109 -13.07 12.26 13.31
N PRO A 110 -12.95 13.55 13.72
CA PRO A 110 -13.56 14.03 14.97
C PRO A 110 -15.08 13.91 15.01
N ALA A 111 -15.78 14.12 13.89
CA ALA A 111 -17.24 14.08 13.84
C ALA A 111 -17.80 12.70 14.18
N LEU A 112 -17.11 11.63 13.75
CA LEU A 112 -17.47 10.26 14.11
C LEU A 112 -17.37 10.06 15.63
N TRP A 113 -16.25 10.44 16.24
CA TRP A 113 -16.02 10.21 17.66
C TRP A 113 -16.90 11.08 18.56
N ILE A 114 -17.29 12.28 18.11
CA ILE A 114 -18.34 13.08 18.78
C ILE A 114 -19.66 12.31 18.79
N TRP A 115 -20.07 11.73 17.66
CA TRP A 115 -21.28 10.91 17.60
C TRP A 115 -21.17 9.64 18.45
N VAL A 116 -20.04 8.94 18.42
CA VAL A 116 -19.82 7.76 19.26
C VAL A 116 -19.94 8.13 20.75
N GLY A 117 -19.33 9.25 21.16
CA GLY A 117 -19.47 9.76 22.53
C GLY A 117 -20.92 10.12 22.90
N LEU A 118 -21.65 10.75 21.97
CA LEU A 118 -23.07 11.06 22.17
C LEU A 118 -23.92 9.79 22.27
N LEU A 119 -23.72 8.80 21.41
CA LEU A 119 -24.44 7.52 21.46
C LEU A 119 -24.12 6.75 22.74
N LEU A 120 -22.87 6.80 23.20
CA LEU A 120 -22.44 6.21 24.47
C LEU A 120 -23.20 6.85 25.65
N PHE A 121 -23.29 8.19 25.65
CA PHE A 121 -24.04 8.94 26.64
C PHE A 121 -25.54 8.62 26.58
N LEU A 122 -26.14 8.58 25.39
CA LEU A 122 -27.55 8.23 25.20
C LEU A 122 -27.87 6.78 25.56
N THR A 123 -26.88 5.89 25.57
CA THR A 123 -27.03 4.51 26.06
C THR A 123 -26.99 4.46 27.58
N ALA A 124 -26.00 5.12 28.20
CA ALA A 124 -25.75 5.02 29.64
C ALA A 124 -26.64 5.91 30.51
N ALA A 125 -26.90 7.15 30.10
CA ALA A 125 -27.58 8.14 30.93
C ALA A 125 -29.03 7.77 31.27
N PRO A 126 -29.87 7.27 30.33
CA PRO A 126 -31.23 6.84 30.67
C PRO A 126 -31.24 5.67 31.63
N LEU A 127 -30.40 4.65 31.40
CA LEU A 127 -30.32 3.48 32.28
C LEU A 127 -29.85 3.85 33.68
N ALA A 128 -28.81 4.68 33.78
CA ALA A 128 -28.29 5.16 35.06
C ALA A 128 -29.31 6.01 35.85
N PHE A 129 -30.17 6.75 35.15
CA PHE A 129 -31.23 7.54 35.77
C PHE A 129 -32.38 6.64 36.28
N LEU A 130 -32.74 5.61 35.52
CA LEU A 130 -33.91 4.77 35.78
C LEU A 130 -33.62 3.65 36.79
N HIS A 131 -32.46 2.99 36.69
CA HIS A 131 -32.05 1.86 37.54
C HIS A 131 -31.04 2.28 38.63
N GLY A 132 -30.70 3.57 38.70
CA GLY A 132 -29.57 4.05 39.51
C GLY A 132 -28.21 3.78 38.86
N LEU A 133 -27.19 4.44 39.37
CA LEU A 133 -25.84 4.42 38.79
C LEU A 133 -25.22 3.02 38.65
N PRO A 134 -25.18 2.14 39.69
CA PRO A 134 -24.45 0.88 39.59
C PRO A 134 -25.13 -0.11 38.64
N GLU A 135 -26.45 -0.29 38.76
CA GLU A 135 -27.21 -1.24 37.94
C GLU A 135 -27.36 -0.72 36.51
N GLY A 136 -27.70 0.57 36.34
CA GLY A 136 -27.84 1.17 35.01
C GLY A 136 -26.55 1.14 34.19
N LEU A 137 -25.40 1.38 34.82
CA LEU A 137 -24.11 1.22 34.15
C LEU A 137 -23.83 -0.24 33.79
N ALA A 138 -24.20 -1.21 34.64
CA ALA A 138 -24.02 -2.62 34.35
C ALA A 138 -24.82 -3.06 33.12
N PHE A 139 -26.09 -2.64 33.00
CA PHE A 139 -26.91 -2.89 31.81
C PHE A 139 -26.36 -2.20 30.56
N ALA A 140 -25.78 -0.99 30.71
CA ALA A 140 -25.21 -0.24 29.59
C ALA A 140 -23.88 -0.83 29.08
N MET A 141 -23.14 -1.61 29.87
CA MET A 141 -21.80 -2.11 29.50
C MET A 141 -21.76 -2.85 28.16
N SER A 142 -22.66 -3.82 27.96
CA SER A 142 -22.72 -4.62 26.74
C SER A 142 -22.97 -3.76 25.48
N PRO A 143 -24.06 -2.97 25.39
CA PRO A 143 -24.30 -2.13 24.23
C PRO A 143 -23.22 -1.03 24.06
N MET A 144 -22.70 -0.44 25.13
CA MET A 144 -21.60 0.54 25.06
C MET A 144 -20.35 -0.07 24.42
N ALA A 145 -20.00 -1.31 24.77
CA ALA A 145 -18.87 -2.01 24.17
C ALA A 145 -19.04 -2.13 22.65
N PHE A 146 -20.24 -2.48 22.15
CA PHE A 146 -20.49 -2.59 20.72
C PHE A 146 -20.57 -1.21 20.02
N VAL A 147 -21.14 -0.20 20.67
CA VAL A 147 -21.20 1.19 20.16
C VAL A 147 -19.80 1.76 19.91
N VAL A 148 -18.81 1.36 20.72
CA VAL A 148 -17.41 1.74 20.52
C VAL A 148 -16.69 0.78 19.57
N ALA A 149 -16.83 -0.52 19.78
CA ALA A 149 -16.06 -1.54 19.05
C ALA A 149 -16.39 -1.56 17.56
N VAL A 150 -17.67 -1.40 17.17
CA VAL A 150 -18.05 -1.48 15.75
C VAL A 150 -17.41 -0.35 14.93
N PRO A 151 -17.56 0.94 15.28
CA PRO A 151 -16.84 2.02 14.61
C PRO A 151 -15.31 1.87 14.69
N ALA A 152 -14.76 1.50 15.85
CA ALA A 152 -13.32 1.35 16.02
C ALA A 152 -12.73 0.29 15.09
N LEU A 153 -13.35 -0.89 15.03
CA LEU A 153 -12.93 -1.97 14.13
C LEU A 153 -13.13 -1.60 12.66
N MET A 154 -14.18 -0.85 12.32
CA MET A 154 -14.37 -0.36 10.95
C MET A 154 -13.29 0.64 10.53
N VAL A 155 -12.95 1.60 11.39
CA VAL A 155 -11.87 2.56 11.15
C VAL A 155 -10.53 1.84 11.03
N ALA A 156 -10.20 0.97 11.99
CA ALA A 156 -8.97 0.18 11.96
C ALA A 156 -8.85 -0.70 10.70
N ASN A 157 -9.95 -1.36 10.31
CA ASN A 157 -9.97 -2.17 9.09
C ASN A 157 -9.82 -1.31 7.83
N HIS A 158 -10.44 -0.14 7.78
CA HIS A 158 -10.33 0.78 6.66
C HIS A 158 -8.90 1.31 6.53
N GLU A 159 -8.29 1.78 7.62
CA GLU A 159 -6.91 2.23 7.66
C GLU A 159 -5.94 1.11 7.24
N ALA A 160 -6.15 -0.11 7.72
CA ALA A 160 -5.36 -1.27 7.34
C ALA A 160 -5.51 -1.62 5.84
N GLN A 161 -6.72 -1.49 5.27
CA GLN A 161 -6.94 -1.68 3.83
C GLN A 161 -6.23 -0.62 2.99
N VAL A 162 -6.36 0.66 3.37
CA VAL A 162 -5.69 1.77 2.70
C VAL A 162 -4.17 1.62 2.79
N GLY A 163 -3.64 1.21 3.94
CA GLY A 163 -2.21 0.94 4.13
C GLY A 163 -1.71 -0.21 3.26
N ARG A 164 -2.47 -1.31 3.15
CA ARG A 164 -2.14 -2.44 2.28
C ARG A 164 -2.07 -2.06 0.80
N LEU A 165 -3.05 -1.31 0.31
CA LEU A 165 -3.07 -0.85 -1.08
C LEU A 165 -1.89 0.08 -1.38
N ARG A 166 -1.56 1.01 -0.47
CA ARG A 166 -0.37 1.89 -0.62
C ARG A 166 0.93 1.08 -0.66
N SER A 167 1.05 0.08 0.21
CA SER A 167 2.23 -0.80 0.23
C SER A 167 2.40 -1.57 -1.08
N GLN A 168 1.31 -2.09 -1.65
CA GLN A 168 1.35 -2.78 -2.94
C GLN A 168 1.84 -1.87 -4.07
N VAL A 169 1.28 -0.65 -4.17
CA VAL A 169 1.70 0.33 -5.19
C VAL A 169 3.19 0.68 -5.04
N LEU A 170 3.67 0.89 -3.82
CA LEU A 170 5.09 1.18 -3.57
C LEU A 170 6.01 -0.01 -3.92
N LEU A 171 5.57 -1.24 -3.68
CA LEU A 171 6.32 -2.44 -4.06
C LEU A 171 6.44 -2.57 -5.57
N GLU A 172 5.36 -2.32 -6.31
CA GLU A 172 5.37 -2.31 -7.78
C GLU A 172 6.32 -1.22 -8.33
N GLU A 173 6.28 -0.02 -7.75
CA GLU A 173 7.17 1.09 -8.14
C GLU A 173 8.66 0.75 -7.86
N LEU A 174 8.94 0.14 -6.70
CA LEU A 174 10.29 -0.29 -6.32
C LEU A 174 10.81 -1.38 -7.25
N GLN A 175 9.98 -2.38 -7.56
CA GLN A 175 10.33 -3.44 -8.52
C GLN A 175 10.59 -2.86 -9.92
N GLY A 176 9.76 -1.93 -10.38
CA GLY A 176 9.94 -1.24 -11.65
C GLY A 176 11.25 -0.45 -11.71
N THR A 177 11.61 0.23 -10.63
CA THR A 177 12.88 0.98 -10.53
C THR A 177 14.08 0.04 -10.46
N HIS A 178 13.99 -1.05 -9.70
CA HIS A 178 15.05 -2.04 -9.61
C HIS A 178 15.36 -2.66 -10.98
N ARG A 179 14.34 -2.99 -11.76
CA ARG A 179 14.51 -3.53 -13.12
C ARG A 179 15.23 -2.53 -14.04
N LYS A 180 14.85 -1.25 -13.99
CA LYS A 180 15.54 -0.19 -14.75
C LYS A 180 17.02 -0.09 -14.36
N LEU A 181 17.34 -0.17 -13.06
CA LEU A 181 18.73 -0.14 -12.60
C LEU A 181 19.52 -1.36 -13.08
N GLN A 182 18.91 -2.55 -13.08
CA GLN A 182 19.53 -3.75 -13.65
C GLN A 182 19.79 -3.60 -15.15
N ASP A 183 18.83 -3.08 -15.90
CA ASP A 183 18.98 -2.83 -17.35
C ASP A 183 20.11 -1.82 -17.62
N TYR A 184 20.18 -0.72 -16.85
CA TYR A 184 21.28 0.24 -16.96
C TYR A 184 22.63 -0.35 -16.57
N ALA A 185 22.69 -1.15 -15.51
CA ALA A 185 23.92 -1.82 -15.11
C ALA A 185 24.44 -2.73 -16.22
N GLY A 186 23.55 -3.50 -16.87
CA GLY A 186 23.90 -4.34 -18.02
C GLY A 186 24.42 -3.51 -19.22
N GLN A 187 23.79 -2.38 -19.53
CA GLN A 187 24.26 -1.48 -20.59
C GLN A 187 25.65 -0.88 -20.28
N VAL A 188 25.88 -0.49 -19.03
CA VAL A 188 27.18 0.03 -18.59
C VAL A 188 28.25 -1.06 -18.69
N GLU A 189 27.94 -2.29 -18.31
CA GLU A 189 28.86 -3.43 -18.43
C GLU A 189 29.21 -3.72 -19.90
N GLU A 190 28.22 -3.73 -20.79
CA GLU A 190 28.44 -3.91 -22.23
C GLU A 190 29.31 -2.78 -22.81
N LEU A 191 29.01 -1.53 -22.48
CA LEU A 191 29.81 -0.37 -22.90
C LEU A 191 31.24 -0.44 -22.38
N ALA A 192 31.43 -0.80 -21.11
CA ALA A 192 32.75 -0.98 -20.52
C ALA A 192 33.53 -2.09 -21.23
N SER A 193 32.89 -3.23 -21.55
CA SER A 193 33.48 -4.32 -22.31
C SER A 193 33.92 -3.88 -23.72
N LEU A 194 33.08 -3.12 -24.42
CA LEU A 194 33.40 -2.58 -25.75
C LEU A 194 34.54 -1.55 -25.71
N GLN A 195 34.55 -0.67 -24.70
CA GLN A 195 35.62 0.29 -24.48
C GLN A 195 36.95 -0.41 -24.23
N GLU A 196 36.96 -1.46 -23.41
CA GLU A 196 38.16 -2.24 -23.13
C GLU A 196 38.69 -2.95 -24.38
N ARG A 197 37.80 -3.58 -25.17
CA ARG A 197 38.18 -4.18 -26.46
C ARG A 197 38.77 -3.16 -27.43
N SER A 198 38.21 -1.96 -27.50
CA SER A 198 38.73 -0.87 -28.34
C SER A 198 40.09 -0.34 -27.85
N ARG A 199 40.29 -0.27 -26.53
CA ARG A 199 41.58 0.11 -25.93
C ARG A 199 42.64 -0.93 -26.29
N LEU A 200 42.36 -2.21 -26.05
CA LEU A 200 43.26 -3.32 -26.38
C LEU A 200 43.60 -3.35 -27.88
N ALA A 201 42.62 -3.20 -28.77
CA ALA A 201 42.86 -3.17 -30.22
C ALA A 201 43.83 -2.05 -30.64
N ARG A 202 43.75 -0.88 -30.01
CA ARG A 202 44.69 0.23 -30.25
C ARG A 202 46.08 -0.08 -29.71
N GLU A 203 46.19 -0.52 -28.46
CA GLU A 203 47.47 -0.91 -27.85
C GLU A 203 48.21 -1.98 -28.67
N LEU A 204 47.47 -2.97 -29.18
CA LEU A 204 48.02 -3.95 -30.12
C LEU A 204 48.49 -3.33 -31.43
N HIS A 205 47.66 -2.49 -32.06
CA HIS A 205 47.97 -1.90 -33.36
C HIS A 205 49.23 -1.03 -33.27
N ASP A 206 49.38 -0.25 -32.20
CA ASP A 206 50.55 0.57 -31.95
C ASP A 206 51.80 -0.30 -31.76
N THR A 207 51.71 -1.36 -30.94
CA THR A 207 52.81 -2.31 -30.70
C THR A 207 53.23 -3.03 -31.98
N VAL A 208 52.26 -3.53 -32.75
CA VAL A 208 52.51 -4.20 -34.05
C VAL A 208 53.16 -3.25 -35.03
N SER A 209 52.64 -2.03 -35.16
CA SER A 209 53.18 -1.03 -36.10
C SER A 209 54.62 -0.66 -35.75
N GLN A 210 54.93 -0.51 -34.46
CA GLN A 210 56.29 -0.22 -33.99
C GLN A 210 57.26 -1.38 -34.26
N LEU A 211 56.84 -2.63 -34.03
CA LEU A 211 57.64 -3.82 -34.31
C LEU A 211 57.89 -3.99 -35.82
N VAL A 212 56.85 -3.84 -36.65
CA VAL A 212 56.97 -3.92 -38.12
C VAL A 212 57.86 -2.81 -38.66
N PHE A 213 57.72 -1.57 -38.17
CA PHE A 213 58.57 -0.46 -38.56
C PHE A 213 60.05 -0.74 -38.25
N THR A 214 60.33 -1.29 -37.07
CA THR A 214 61.70 -1.67 -36.66
C THR A 214 62.26 -2.74 -37.60
N ILE A 215 61.50 -3.79 -37.90
CA ILE A 215 61.90 -4.86 -38.85
C ILE A 215 62.20 -4.26 -40.23
N VAL A 216 61.33 -3.40 -40.77
CA VAL A 216 61.52 -2.77 -42.08
C VAL A 216 62.78 -1.89 -42.11
N LEU A 217 63.02 -1.10 -41.05
CA LEU A 217 64.19 -0.23 -40.96
C LEU A 217 65.49 -1.04 -40.88
N THR A 218 65.53 -2.09 -40.06
CA THR A 218 66.70 -2.98 -39.94
C THR A 218 66.97 -3.73 -41.25
N ALA A 219 65.92 -4.21 -41.93
CA ALA A 219 66.06 -4.85 -43.25
C ALA A 219 66.62 -3.87 -44.30
N ARG A 220 66.16 -2.61 -44.31
CA ARG A 220 66.67 -1.58 -45.21
C ARG A 220 68.14 -1.23 -44.92
N SER A 221 68.52 -1.20 -43.64
CA SER A 221 69.92 -1.03 -43.21
C SER A 221 70.81 -2.14 -43.77
N ALA A 222 70.38 -3.40 -43.64
CA ALA A 222 71.10 -4.56 -44.19
C ALA A 222 71.25 -4.48 -45.72
N GLN A 223 70.21 -4.03 -46.45
CA GLN A 223 70.28 -3.83 -47.90
C GLN A 223 71.30 -2.76 -48.31
N LEU A 224 71.37 -1.63 -47.58
CA LEU A 224 72.34 -0.57 -47.86
C LEU A 224 73.78 -1.02 -47.61
N LEU A 225 74.02 -1.78 -46.54
CA LEU A 225 75.34 -2.33 -46.22
C LEU A 225 75.82 -3.36 -47.24
N LEU A 226 74.90 -4.07 -47.90
CA LEU A 226 75.22 -5.04 -48.95
C LEU A 226 76.01 -4.42 -50.12
N HIS A 227 75.79 -3.13 -50.39
CA HIS A 227 76.50 -2.39 -51.43
C HIS A 227 77.72 -1.61 -50.91
N GLN A 228 77.74 -1.21 -49.63
CA GLN A 228 78.79 -0.35 -49.06
C GLN A 228 79.86 -1.11 -48.27
N ASP A 229 79.46 -2.09 -47.47
CA ASP A 229 80.33 -2.86 -46.57
C ASP A 229 79.79 -4.30 -46.35
N PRO A 230 80.08 -5.24 -47.28
CA PRO A 230 79.53 -6.59 -47.27
C PRO A 230 79.89 -7.40 -46.02
N ALA A 231 81.02 -7.09 -45.36
CA ALA A 231 81.47 -7.81 -44.17
C ALA A 231 80.54 -7.59 -42.97
N ARG A 232 79.83 -6.47 -42.92
CA ARG A 232 78.91 -6.11 -41.82
C ARG A 232 77.48 -6.62 -42.00
N VAL A 233 77.12 -7.09 -43.19
CA VAL A 233 75.76 -7.56 -43.54
C VAL A 233 75.33 -8.71 -42.64
N THR A 234 76.23 -9.67 -42.37
CA THR A 234 75.94 -10.84 -41.55
C THR A 234 75.49 -10.45 -40.13
N GLY A 235 76.08 -9.40 -39.55
CA GLY A 235 75.69 -8.89 -38.23
C GLY A 235 74.33 -8.22 -38.20
N GLU A 236 73.97 -7.45 -39.24
CA GLU A 236 72.63 -6.84 -39.33
C GLU A 236 71.54 -7.87 -39.66
N LEU A 237 71.86 -8.93 -40.41
CA LEU A 237 70.93 -10.05 -40.62
C LEU A 237 70.67 -10.83 -39.33
N GLU A 238 71.69 -11.04 -38.49
CA GLU A 238 71.52 -11.66 -37.17
C GLU A 238 70.66 -10.78 -36.25
N ARG A 239 70.89 -9.46 -36.27
CA ARG A 239 70.05 -8.49 -35.55
C ARG A 239 68.61 -8.51 -36.03
N LEU A 240 68.38 -8.59 -37.33
CA LEU A 240 67.03 -8.72 -37.92
C LEU A 240 66.35 -10.02 -37.46
N ARG A 241 67.10 -11.13 -37.37
CA ARG A 241 66.61 -12.43 -36.86
C ARG A 241 66.18 -12.32 -35.39
N GLU A 242 67.01 -11.69 -34.54
CA GLU A 242 66.70 -11.47 -33.13
C GLU A 242 65.46 -10.56 -32.93
N ILE A 243 65.41 -9.43 -33.65
CA ILE A 243 64.27 -8.50 -33.58
C ILE A 243 62.98 -9.18 -34.03
N SER A 244 63.02 -9.94 -35.14
CA SER A 244 61.86 -10.66 -35.65
C SER A 244 61.39 -11.77 -34.69
N GLY A 245 62.33 -12.48 -34.06
CA GLY A 245 62.02 -13.48 -33.04
C GLY A 245 61.39 -12.88 -31.78
N SER A 246 61.92 -11.74 -31.31
CA SER A 246 61.39 -10.99 -30.17
C SER A 246 60.01 -10.39 -30.48
N ALA A 247 59.82 -9.84 -31.68
CA ALA A 247 58.53 -9.34 -32.14
C ALA A 247 57.45 -10.44 -32.14
N LEU A 248 57.80 -11.65 -32.61
CA LEU A 248 56.89 -12.79 -32.62
C LEU A 248 56.53 -13.27 -31.21
N SER A 249 57.48 -13.24 -30.26
CA SER A 249 57.22 -13.65 -28.87
C SER A 249 56.32 -12.63 -28.15
N GLN A 250 56.56 -11.33 -28.35
CA GLN A 250 55.73 -10.25 -27.81
C GLN A 250 54.31 -10.32 -28.34
N LEU A 251 54.15 -10.53 -29.66
CA LEU A 251 52.83 -10.70 -30.28
C LEU A 251 52.07 -11.90 -29.72
N ARG A 252 52.74 -13.05 -29.55
CA ARG A 252 52.12 -14.24 -28.96
C ARG A 252 51.70 -14.01 -27.51
N SER A 253 52.53 -13.34 -26.71
CA SER A 253 52.22 -12.99 -25.33
C SER A 253 50.99 -12.08 -25.24
N LEU A 254 50.95 -11.02 -26.04
CA LEU A 254 49.79 -10.11 -26.11
C LEU A 254 48.52 -10.84 -26.55
N ILE A 255 48.59 -11.71 -27.57
CA ILE A 255 47.43 -12.50 -28.01
C ILE A 255 46.95 -13.46 -26.94
N SER A 256 47.84 -14.09 -26.16
CA SER A 256 47.43 -14.96 -25.05
C SER A 256 46.74 -14.21 -23.92
N GLN A 257 47.11 -12.96 -23.65
CA GLN A 257 46.49 -12.14 -22.61
C GLN A 257 45.09 -11.63 -23.00
N MET A 258 44.79 -11.59 -24.29
CA MET A 258 43.48 -11.17 -24.81
C MET A 258 42.46 -12.29 -24.94
N ARG A 259 42.87 -13.53 -24.73
CA ARG A 259 41.99 -14.71 -24.79
C ARG A 259 41.77 -15.19 -23.36
N PRO A 260 40.73 -14.70 -22.65
CA PRO A 260 40.33 -15.29 -21.38
C PRO A 260 39.85 -16.73 -21.59
#